data_AF-A0A167MU02-F1
#
_entry.id   AF-A0A167MU02-F1
#
_cell.length_a   1.000
_cell.length_b   1.000
_cell.length_c   1.000
_cell.angle_alpha   90.00
_cell.angle_beta   90.00
_cell.angle_gamma   90.00
#
_symmetry.space_group_name_H-M   'P 1'
#
loop_
_entity.id
_entity.type
_entity.pdbx_description
1 polymer ?
#
loop_
_entity_poly.entity_id
_entity_poly.type
_entity_poly.pdbx_seq_one_letter_code
_entity_poly.pdbx_strand_id
1 'polypeptide(L)'
;MAQIRYLTAHLAQEIDARLMSPSDGAFSLDQLMELAGLAVAQALAASYALPRYRRVLVCCGPGNQGGDGLVAARHLSHFGYAATLYMPKPGNKDIYKRLHKQCLNLSIPSLTSESDFHASLSSQDVILDAIFGFSFLGPVRAPFSRILPALRDARLPMVSVDIPSGWHVEDGPVLLQSEEGEDLGQALNPEVLVSLTAPKLGVRGYRGRHWLGGRFVPPTMAEEWKLNLPEYPGSAQIVELPGPAGL
;
A
#
# COMPACT_ATOMS: atom_id res chain seq x y z
N MET A 1 -5.22 11.61 25.50
CA MET A 1 -4.72 10.33 24.95
C MET A 1 -3.34 10.55 24.38
N ALA A 2 -2.43 9.56 24.47
CA ALA A 2 -1.10 9.67 23.88
C ALA A 2 -1.20 9.71 22.35
N GLN A 3 -0.36 10.52 21.69
CA GLN A 3 -0.35 10.64 20.24
C GLN A 3 0.26 9.38 19.60
N ILE A 4 -0.34 8.90 18.50
CA ILE A 4 0.18 7.77 17.73
C ILE A 4 1.64 8.00 17.33
N ARG A 5 2.48 6.99 17.48
CA ARG A 5 3.89 7.07 17.09
C ARG A 5 4.03 6.86 15.59
N TYR A 6 4.80 7.75 14.96
CA TYR A 6 5.21 7.60 13.57
C TYR A 6 6.59 6.95 13.50
N LEU A 7 6.77 6.01 12.57
CA LEU A 7 7.95 5.16 12.48
C LEU A 7 8.99 5.70 11.49
N THR A 8 10.26 5.69 11.88
CA THR A 8 11.37 5.81 10.93
C THR A 8 11.44 4.56 10.05
N ALA A 9 12.17 4.61 8.92
CA ALA A 9 12.35 3.43 8.08
C ALA A 9 13.03 2.30 8.86
N HIS A 10 14.03 2.65 9.68
CA HIS A 10 14.75 1.70 10.53
C HIS A 10 13.84 1.00 11.56
N LEU A 11 13.00 1.76 12.27
CA LEU A 11 12.11 1.18 13.27
C LEU A 11 11.03 0.32 12.63
N ALA A 12 10.52 0.69 11.45
CA ALA A 12 9.60 -0.15 10.70
C ALA A 12 10.23 -1.51 10.33
N GLN A 13 11.49 -1.52 9.88
CA GLN A 13 12.24 -2.75 9.60
C GLN A 13 12.45 -3.62 10.86
N GLU A 14 12.77 -2.99 11.98
CA GLU A 14 12.97 -3.67 13.27
C GLU A 14 11.68 -4.35 13.75
N ILE A 15 10.55 -3.64 13.66
CA ILE A 15 9.23 -4.18 14.03
C ILE A 15 8.87 -5.37 13.13
N ASP A 16 9.02 -5.24 11.80
CA ASP A 16 8.75 -6.33 10.87
C ASP A 16 9.62 -7.57 11.16
N ALA A 17 10.92 -7.36 11.40
CA ALA A 17 11.84 -8.44 11.72
C ALA A 17 11.45 -9.18 13.01
N ARG A 18 11.03 -8.44 14.05
CA ARG A 18 10.63 -9.04 15.32
C ARG A 18 9.25 -9.69 15.27
N LEU A 19 8.31 -9.15 14.49
CA LEU A 19 7.03 -9.82 14.23
C LEU A 19 7.24 -11.19 13.58
N MET A 20 8.22 -11.32 12.69
CA MET A 20 8.55 -12.59 12.00
C MET A 20 9.58 -13.45 12.74
N SER A 21 10.20 -12.94 13.80
CA SER A 21 11.19 -13.68 14.59
C SER A 21 10.53 -14.87 15.31
N PRO A 22 11.07 -16.11 15.20
CA PRO A 22 10.50 -17.28 15.88
C PRO A 22 10.46 -17.18 17.41
N SER A 23 11.35 -16.40 18.01
CA SER A 23 11.40 -16.19 19.47
C SER A 23 10.45 -15.11 19.96
N ASP A 24 9.89 -14.31 19.07
CA ASP A 24 9.07 -13.16 19.39
C ASP A 24 7.67 -13.29 18.80
N GLY A 25 7.40 -12.68 17.64
CA GLY A 25 6.06 -12.68 17.05
C GLY A 25 5.69 -13.99 16.36
N ALA A 26 6.68 -14.76 15.89
CA ALA A 26 6.53 -16.04 15.21
C ALA A 26 5.52 -16.04 14.03
N PHE A 27 5.23 -14.87 13.46
CA PHE A 27 4.40 -14.76 12.27
C PHE A 27 5.18 -15.18 11.03
N SER A 28 4.50 -15.84 10.10
CA SER A 28 5.01 -15.96 8.74
C SER A 28 4.73 -14.69 7.93
N LEU A 29 5.55 -14.46 6.90
CA LEU A 29 5.29 -13.40 5.92
C LEU A 29 3.90 -13.55 5.29
N ASP A 30 3.49 -14.79 4.98
CA ASP A 30 2.17 -15.09 4.44
C ASP A 30 1.03 -14.58 5.34
N GLN A 31 1.12 -14.78 6.66
CA GLN A 31 0.10 -14.34 7.60
C GLN A 31 0.00 -12.81 7.66
N LEU A 32 1.13 -12.12 7.80
CA LEU A 32 1.16 -10.67 7.90
C LEU A 32 0.67 -10.02 6.59
N MET A 33 1.11 -10.54 5.44
CA MET A 33 0.71 -10.06 4.12
C MET A 33 -0.77 -10.29 3.84
N GLU A 34 -1.33 -11.44 4.25
CA GLU A 34 -2.76 -11.70 4.11
C GLU A 34 -3.62 -10.70 4.89
N LEU A 35 -3.22 -10.41 6.14
CA LEU A 35 -3.92 -9.45 7.00
C LEU A 35 -3.74 -8.01 6.51
N ALA A 36 -2.54 -7.65 6.05
CA ALA A 36 -2.26 -6.35 5.46
C ALA A 36 -3.09 -6.09 4.20
N GLY A 37 -3.06 -7.00 3.23
CA GLY A 37 -3.82 -6.85 2.01
C GLY A 37 -5.35 -6.89 2.22
N LEU A 38 -5.84 -7.68 3.18
CA LEU A 38 -7.25 -7.63 3.60
C LEU A 38 -7.62 -6.24 4.15
N ALA A 39 -6.79 -5.68 5.02
CA ALA A 39 -7.01 -4.33 5.57
C ALA A 39 -6.99 -3.26 4.45
N VAL A 40 -6.08 -3.37 3.48
CA VAL A 40 -6.04 -2.49 2.29
C VAL A 40 -7.34 -2.59 1.48
N ALA A 41 -7.82 -3.80 1.19
CA ALA A 41 -9.07 -4.00 0.46
C ALA A 41 -10.27 -3.41 1.22
N GLN A 42 -10.33 -3.59 2.54
CA GLN A 42 -11.38 -3.02 3.40
C GLN A 42 -11.33 -1.48 3.40
N ALA A 43 -10.13 -0.88 3.50
CA ALA A 43 -9.97 0.57 3.49
C ALA A 43 -10.36 1.19 2.14
N LEU A 44 -10.01 0.53 1.03
CA LEU A 44 -10.47 0.94 -0.30
C LEU A 44 -11.99 0.87 -0.38
N ALA A 45 -12.59 -0.24 0.05
CA ALA A 45 -14.04 -0.41 0.00
C ALA A 45 -14.81 0.59 0.89
N ALA A 46 -14.26 0.91 2.06
CA ALA A 46 -14.80 1.93 2.97
C ALA A 46 -14.65 3.38 2.44
N SER A 47 -13.73 3.59 1.50
CA SER A 47 -13.47 4.90 0.90
C SER A 47 -14.20 5.11 -0.43
N TYR A 48 -14.39 4.04 -1.18
CA TYR A 48 -14.89 4.08 -2.55
C TYR A 48 -15.92 2.98 -2.77
N ALA A 49 -17.18 3.27 -2.41
CA ALA A 49 -18.25 2.29 -2.39
C ALA A 49 -18.76 1.87 -3.80
N LEU A 50 -19.20 0.62 -3.90
CA LEU A 50 -19.95 0.10 -5.05
C LEU A 50 -21.36 0.74 -5.13
N PRO A 51 -21.96 0.81 -6.33
CA PRO A 51 -21.40 0.41 -7.63
C PRO A 51 -20.56 1.51 -8.31
N ARG A 52 -20.43 2.69 -7.69
CA ARG A 52 -19.80 3.87 -8.30
C ARG A 52 -18.33 3.65 -8.65
N TYR A 53 -17.59 2.98 -7.78
CA TYR A 53 -16.16 2.77 -7.91
C TYR A 53 -15.82 1.30 -8.17
N ARG A 54 -16.42 0.71 -9.20
CA ARG A 54 -16.39 -0.74 -9.41
C ARG A 54 -15.04 -1.25 -9.92
N ARG A 55 -14.40 -0.51 -10.82
CA ARG A 55 -13.20 -0.94 -11.55
C ARG A 55 -11.94 -0.40 -10.86
N VAL A 56 -11.08 -1.30 -10.39
CA VAL A 56 -9.89 -0.96 -9.61
C VAL A 56 -8.64 -1.43 -10.34
N LEU A 57 -7.77 -0.49 -10.69
CA LEU A 57 -6.42 -0.81 -11.18
C LEU A 57 -5.48 -0.97 -9.99
N VAL A 58 -4.98 -2.18 -9.78
CA VAL A 58 -4.04 -2.49 -8.71
C VAL A 58 -2.64 -2.53 -9.27
N CYS A 59 -1.85 -1.51 -8.97
CA CYS A 59 -0.47 -1.38 -9.45
C CYS A 59 0.48 -2.03 -8.44
N CYS A 60 1.03 -3.19 -8.77
CA CYS A 60 1.90 -3.97 -7.89
C CYS A 60 3.38 -3.79 -8.24
N GLY A 61 4.19 -3.47 -7.24
CA GLY A 61 5.65 -3.51 -7.34
C GLY A 61 6.23 -4.91 -7.17
N PRO A 62 7.57 -5.04 -7.23
CA PRO A 62 8.26 -6.33 -7.12
C PRO A 62 8.47 -6.80 -5.66
N GLY A 63 8.11 -5.98 -4.68
CA GLY A 63 8.40 -6.19 -3.25
C GLY A 63 7.20 -6.60 -2.40
N ASN A 64 7.33 -6.46 -1.08
CA ASN A 64 6.27 -6.83 -0.13
C ASN A 64 4.97 -6.05 -0.40
N GLN A 65 5.06 -4.75 -0.71
CA GLN A 65 3.88 -3.94 -1.04
C GLN A 65 3.14 -4.45 -2.27
N GLY A 66 3.86 -4.93 -3.29
CA GLY A 66 3.21 -5.59 -4.43
C GLY A 66 2.48 -6.87 -4.01
N GLY A 67 3.02 -7.61 -3.03
CA GLY A 67 2.35 -8.74 -2.40
C GLY A 67 1.06 -8.33 -1.67
N ASP A 68 1.10 -7.24 -0.89
CA ASP A 68 -0.08 -6.66 -0.24
C ASP A 68 -1.15 -6.27 -1.28
N GLY A 69 -0.73 -5.70 -2.40
CA GLY A 69 -1.58 -5.39 -3.56
C GLY A 69 -2.23 -6.62 -4.19
N LEU A 70 -1.49 -7.72 -4.36
CA LEU A 70 -2.04 -8.99 -4.87
C LEU A 70 -3.10 -9.57 -3.93
N VAL A 71 -2.84 -9.56 -2.62
CA VAL A 71 -3.82 -9.97 -1.60
C VAL A 71 -5.05 -9.06 -1.66
N ALA A 72 -4.85 -7.75 -1.72
CA ALA A 72 -5.93 -6.77 -1.80
C ALA A 72 -6.79 -6.98 -3.05
N ALA A 73 -6.17 -7.20 -4.22
CA ALA A 73 -6.89 -7.48 -5.48
C ALA A 73 -7.79 -8.71 -5.37
N ARG A 74 -7.30 -9.79 -4.74
CA ARG A 74 -8.10 -10.99 -4.48
C ARG A 74 -9.30 -10.69 -3.58
N HIS A 75 -9.10 -9.99 -2.47
CA HIS A 75 -10.21 -9.63 -1.56
C HIS A 75 -11.21 -8.67 -2.21
N LEU A 76 -10.74 -7.68 -2.98
CA LEU A 76 -11.59 -6.75 -3.72
C LEU A 76 -12.50 -7.49 -4.72
N SER A 77 -12.00 -8.52 -5.40
CA SER A 77 -12.83 -9.39 -6.25
C SER A 77 -13.93 -10.08 -5.44
N HIS A 78 -13.62 -10.62 -4.26
CA HIS A 78 -14.62 -11.20 -3.35
C HIS A 78 -15.61 -10.17 -2.79
N PHE A 79 -15.21 -8.89 -2.68
CA PHE A 79 -16.08 -7.79 -2.25
C PHE A 79 -16.97 -7.26 -3.39
N GLY A 80 -16.82 -7.76 -4.62
CA GLY A 80 -17.65 -7.39 -5.78
C GLY A 80 -17.04 -6.32 -6.69
N TYR A 81 -15.79 -5.92 -6.47
CA TYR A 81 -15.05 -5.02 -7.36
C TYR A 81 -14.51 -5.79 -8.57
N ALA A 82 -14.36 -5.10 -9.69
CA ALA A 82 -13.66 -5.58 -10.88
C ALA A 82 -12.20 -5.14 -10.80
N ALA A 83 -11.35 -5.92 -10.15
CA ALA A 83 -9.92 -5.65 -10.06
C ALA A 83 -9.19 -6.01 -11.37
N THR A 84 -8.21 -5.19 -11.75
CA THR A 84 -7.23 -5.47 -12.80
C THR A 84 -5.84 -5.26 -12.21
N LEU A 85 -4.95 -6.24 -12.32
CA LEU A 85 -3.56 -6.11 -11.89
C LEU A 85 -2.75 -5.41 -12.99
N TYR A 86 -1.87 -4.50 -12.59
CA TYR A 86 -0.70 -4.11 -13.38
C TYR A 86 0.56 -4.48 -12.60
N MET A 87 1.31 -5.46 -13.12
CA MET A 87 2.51 -6.00 -12.47
C MET A 87 3.60 -6.20 -13.53
N PRO A 88 4.27 -5.13 -13.97
CA PRO A 88 5.22 -5.19 -15.08
C PRO A 88 6.56 -5.83 -14.68
N LYS A 89 6.84 -5.91 -13.37
CA LYS A 89 8.03 -6.56 -12.82
C LYS A 89 7.62 -7.44 -11.64
N PRO A 90 7.32 -8.73 -11.85
CA PRO A 90 6.96 -9.63 -10.76
C PRO A 90 8.14 -9.81 -9.80
N GLY A 91 7.84 -9.92 -8.50
CA GLY A 91 8.84 -10.24 -7.49
C GLY A 91 9.34 -11.69 -7.62
N ASN A 92 10.53 -11.96 -7.05
CA ASN A 92 11.19 -13.27 -7.20
C ASN A 92 10.82 -14.29 -6.11
N LYS A 93 10.33 -13.84 -4.95
CA LYS A 93 9.95 -14.72 -3.83
C LYS A 93 8.76 -15.61 -4.21
N ASP A 94 8.76 -16.86 -3.73
CA ASP A 94 7.72 -17.84 -4.05
C ASP A 94 6.31 -17.37 -3.63
N ILE A 95 6.20 -16.68 -2.49
CA ILE A 95 4.94 -16.10 -2.00
C ILE A 95 4.24 -15.24 -3.05
N TYR A 96 4.96 -14.40 -3.80
CA TYR A 96 4.36 -13.52 -4.82
C TYR A 96 3.80 -14.32 -5.99
N LYS A 97 4.48 -15.40 -6.38
CA LYS A 97 4.02 -16.31 -7.44
C LYS A 97 2.75 -17.02 -7.02
N ARG A 98 2.68 -17.50 -5.77
CA ARG A 98 1.48 -18.13 -5.21
C ARG A 98 0.31 -17.14 -5.14
N LEU A 99 0.54 -15.91 -4.67
CA LEU A 99 -0.48 -14.87 -4.61
C LEU A 99 -0.99 -14.45 -6.00
N HIS A 100 -0.08 -14.29 -6.97
CA HIS A 100 -0.47 -14.02 -8.35
C HIS A 100 -1.30 -15.16 -8.93
N LYS A 101 -0.90 -16.42 -8.71
CA LYS A 101 -1.69 -17.59 -9.12
C LYS A 101 -3.09 -17.60 -8.49
N GLN A 102 -3.25 -17.20 -7.23
CA GLN A 102 -4.56 -17.06 -6.60
C GLN A 102 -5.43 -16.00 -7.31
N CYS A 103 -4.85 -14.86 -7.69
CA CYS A 103 -5.56 -13.84 -8.47
C CYS A 103 -6.02 -14.38 -9.84
N LEU A 104 -5.14 -15.11 -10.53
CA LEU A 104 -5.46 -15.74 -11.82
C LEU A 104 -6.57 -16.79 -11.69
N ASN A 105 -6.62 -17.54 -10.59
CA ASN A 105 -7.68 -18.50 -10.32
C ASN A 105 -9.06 -17.84 -10.11
N LEU A 106 -9.09 -16.54 -9.79
CA LEU A 106 -10.30 -15.71 -9.75
C LEU A 106 -10.55 -14.96 -11.06
N SER A 107 -9.81 -15.28 -12.13
CA SER A 107 -9.89 -14.62 -13.43
C SER A 107 -9.64 -13.10 -13.38
N ILE A 108 -8.86 -12.63 -12.41
CA ILE A 108 -8.42 -11.23 -12.35
C ILE A 108 -7.44 -10.98 -13.51
N PRO A 109 -7.73 -10.03 -14.44
CA PRO A 109 -6.81 -9.72 -15.53
C PRO A 109 -5.48 -9.20 -15.01
N SER A 110 -4.38 -9.57 -15.68
CA SER A 110 -3.03 -9.17 -15.28
C SER A 110 -2.28 -8.57 -16.45
N LEU A 111 -2.07 -7.26 -16.40
CA LEU A 111 -1.35 -6.47 -17.39
C LEU A 111 0.14 -6.44 -17.05
N THR A 112 0.99 -6.65 -18.06
CA THR A 112 2.45 -6.66 -17.90
C THR A 112 3.16 -5.65 -18.79
N SER A 113 2.51 -5.21 -19.87
CA SER A 113 3.10 -4.25 -20.81
C SER A 113 2.68 -2.81 -20.48
N GLU A 114 3.55 -1.86 -20.81
CA GLU A 114 3.28 -0.43 -20.68
C GLU A 114 2.11 0.00 -21.60
N SER A 115 2.00 -0.59 -22.79
CA SER A 115 0.90 -0.30 -23.72
C SER A 115 -0.47 -0.73 -23.17
N ASP A 116 -0.56 -1.91 -22.58
CA ASP A 116 -1.82 -2.39 -21.99
C ASP A 116 -2.21 -1.55 -20.77
N PHE A 117 -1.21 -1.12 -19.98
CA PHE A 117 -1.42 -0.21 -18.86
C PHE A 117 -2.10 1.09 -19.32
N HIS A 118 -1.51 1.78 -20.29
CA HIS A 118 -2.05 3.04 -20.82
C HIS A 118 -3.45 2.85 -21.43
N ALA A 119 -3.65 1.76 -22.18
CA ALA A 119 -4.96 1.45 -22.76
C ALA A 119 -6.04 1.18 -21.70
N SER A 120 -5.66 0.58 -20.57
CA SER A 120 -6.60 0.23 -19.50
C SER A 120 -7.01 1.43 -18.63
N LEU A 121 -6.14 2.43 -18.48
CA LEU A 121 -6.23 3.47 -17.45
C LEU A 121 -7.55 4.27 -17.50
N SER A 122 -7.99 4.63 -18.71
CA SER A 122 -9.23 5.40 -18.93
C SER A 122 -10.52 4.66 -18.54
N SER A 123 -10.44 3.34 -18.36
CA SER A 123 -11.56 2.48 -18.00
C SER A 123 -11.67 2.22 -16.49
N GLN A 124 -10.79 2.80 -15.68
CA GLN A 124 -10.69 2.52 -14.25
C GLN A 124 -11.39 3.60 -13.43
N ASP A 125 -11.95 3.22 -12.29
CA ASP A 125 -12.64 4.15 -11.39
C ASP A 125 -11.74 4.56 -10.21
N VAL A 126 -10.81 3.69 -9.79
CA VAL A 126 -9.87 3.91 -8.68
C VAL A 126 -8.53 3.24 -8.98
N ILE A 127 -7.44 3.85 -8.53
CA ILE A 127 -6.09 3.28 -8.52
C ILE A 127 -5.76 2.80 -7.09
N LEU A 128 -5.25 1.58 -6.96
CA LEU A 128 -4.58 1.09 -5.77
C LEU A 128 -3.07 1.08 -6.03
N ASP A 129 -2.37 2.05 -5.44
CA ASP A 129 -0.92 2.18 -5.47
C ASP A 129 -0.29 1.25 -4.43
N ALA A 130 0.25 0.13 -4.94
CA ALA A 130 0.99 -0.88 -4.17
C ALA A 130 2.38 -1.11 -4.79
N ILE A 131 3.00 -0.05 -5.31
CA ILE A 131 4.26 -0.12 -6.07
C ILE A 131 5.47 -0.16 -5.12
N PHE A 132 5.65 0.87 -4.31
CA PHE A 132 6.77 1.02 -3.39
C PHE A 132 6.28 1.28 -1.97
N GLY A 133 6.88 0.61 -0.99
CA GLY A 133 6.67 0.95 0.42
C GLY A 133 7.94 1.40 1.10
N PHE A 134 7.96 1.27 2.42
CA PHE A 134 8.96 1.89 3.29
C PHE A 134 10.40 1.39 3.12
N SER A 135 10.64 0.33 2.36
CA SER A 135 12.00 -0.16 2.06
C SER A 135 12.57 0.37 0.75
N PHE A 136 11.81 1.15 -0.01
CA PHE A 136 12.29 1.73 -1.27
C PHE A 136 13.26 2.89 -1.01
N LEU A 137 14.39 2.88 -1.70
CA LEU A 137 15.44 3.90 -1.62
C LEU A 137 15.98 4.21 -3.01
N GLY A 138 16.28 5.48 -3.26
CA GLY A 138 16.99 5.93 -4.46
C GLY A 138 16.08 6.25 -5.66
N PRO A 139 16.68 6.39 -6.86
CA PRO A 139 15.96 6.81 -8.05
C PRO A 139 14.99 5.74 -8.55
N VAL A 140 13.94 6.20 -9.25
CA VAL A 140 12.93 5.32 -9.81
C VAL A 140 13.44 4.71 -11.11
N ARG A 141 13.45 3.38 -11.18
CA ARG A 141 13.89 2.65 -12.38
C ARG A 141 12.73 2.28 -13.29
N ALA A 142 13.03 2.10 -14.57
CA ALA A 142 12.08 1.51 -15.50
C ALA A 142 11.62 0.11 -15.01
N PRO A 143 10.35 -0.26 -15.24
CA PRO A 143 9.32 0.50 -15.95
C PRO A 143 8.58 1.53 -15.07
N PHE A 144 8.87 1.60 -13.76
CA PHE A 144 8.12 2.45 -12.83
C PHE A 144 8.32 3.95 -13.08
N SER A 145 9.48 4.35 -13.61
CA SER A 145 9.75 5.76 -13.98
C SER A 145 8.78 6.28 -15.05
N ARG A 146 8.22 5.40 -15.88
CA ARG A 146 7.28 5.77 -16.95
C ARG A 146 5.82 5.74 -16.50
N ILE A 147 5.48 4.95 -15.48
CA ILE A 147 4.09 4.81 -15.04
C ILE A 147 3.72 5.80 -13.94
N LEU A 148 4.65 6.18 -13.05
CA LEU A 148 4.32 7.09 -11.95
C LEU A 148 3.80 8.45 -12.47
N PRO A 149 4.43 9.06 -13.50
CA PRO A 149 3.87 10.25 -14.14
C PRO A 149 2.47 10.02 -14.70
N ALA A 150 2.25 8.89 -15.40
CA ALA A 150 0.95 8.57 -15.99
C ALA A 150 -0.16 8.36 -14.95
N LEU A 151 0.15 7.72 -13.81
CA LEU A 151 -0.79 7.53 -12.70
C LEU A 151 -1.20 8.87 -12.08
N ARG A 152 -0.25 9.79 -11.90
CA ARG A 152 -0.52 11.15 -11.43
C ARG A 152 -1.40 11.92 -12.43
N ASP A 153 -1.06 11.84 -13.71
CA ASP A 153 -1.72 12.63 -14.76
C ASP A 153 -3.13 12.10 -15.09
N ALA A 154 -3.43 10.85 -14.75
CA ALA A 154 -4.76 10.25 -14.90
C ALA A 154 -5.85 10.92 -14.03
N ARG A 155 -5.46 11.54 -12.91
CA ARG A 155 -6.38 12.20 -11.95
C ARG A 155 -7.55 11.31 -11.52
N LEU A 156 -7.32 9.99 -11.45
CA LEU A 156 -8.26 9.05 -10.85
C LEU A 156 -8.09 9.04 -9.33
N PRO A 157 -9.16 8.81 -8.56
CA PRO A 157 -9.06 8.57 -7.13
C PRO A 157 -8.03 7.48 -6.83
N MET A 158 -7.21 7.71 -5.81
CA MET A 158 -6.07 6.85 -5.50
C MET A 158 -6.03 6.48 -4.01
N VAL A 159 -5.73 5.21 -3.77
CA VAL A 159 -5.41 4.66 -2.45
C VAL A 159 -3.95 4.21 -2.50
N SER A 160 -3.09 4.73 -1.62
CA SER A 160 -1.72 4.20 -1.48
C SER A 160 -1.60 3.25 -0.29
N VAL A 161 -0.85 2.18 -0.50
CA VAL A 161 -0.51 1.19 0.52
C VAL A 161 0.76 1.61 1.24
N ASP A 162 0.64 1.75 2.55
CA ASP A 162 1.70 2.00 3.53
C ASP A 162 2.34 3.38 3.50
N ILE A 163 2.92 3.75 2.36
CA ILE A 163 3.54 5.03 2.01
C ILE A 163 3.22 5.29 0.54
N PRO A 164 2.82 6.50 0.12
CA PRO A 164 2.61 6.79 -1.28
C PRO A 164 3.88 6.55 -2.10
N SER A 165 3.77 5.83 -3.22
CA SER A 165 4.93 5.46 -4.01
C SER A 165 5.69 6.69 -4.50
N GLY A 166 6.98 6.74 -4.14
CA GLY A 166 7.86 7.86 -4.42
C GLY A 166 8.02 8.87 -3.29
N TRP A 167 7.32 8.72 -2.17
CA TRP A 167 7.61 9.53 -0.97
C TRP A 167 8.86 9.00 -0.27
N HIS A 168 9.63 9.92 0.32
CA HIS A 168 10.63 9.57 1.31
C HIS A 168 9.92 9.13 2.60
N VAL A 169 10.39 8.03 3.17
CA VAL A 169 9.74 7.35 4.30
C VAL A 169 9.71 8.20 5.56
N GLU A 170 10.62 9.17 5.66
CA GLU A 170 10.76 10.06 6.81
C GLU A 170 10.47 11.52 6.49
N ASP A 171 10.86 11.99 5.30
CA ASP A 171 10.71 13.40 4.90
C ASP A 171 9.42 13.69 4.12
N GLY A 172 8.71 12.64 3.68
CA GLY A 172 7.44 12.76 2.97
C GLY A 172 7.61 13.01 1.47
N PRO A 173 6.78 13.86 0.84
CA PRO A 173 6.78 14.02 -0.61
C PRO A 173 8.09 14.66 -1.09
N VAL A 174 8.68 14.07 -2.13
CA VAL A 174 9.91 14.54 -2.79
C VAL A 174 9.71 14.66 -4.30
N LEU A 175 10.64 15.35 -4.97
CA LEU A 175 10.76 15.27 -6.42
C LEU A 175 11.38 13.94 -6.80
N LEU A 176 10.81 13.30 -7.81
CA LEU A 176 11.26 12.01 -8.31
C LEU A 176 12.25 12.19 -9.45
N GLN A 177 13.28 11.34 -9.45
CA GLN A 177 14.25 11.26 -10.51
C GLN A 177 14.38 9.83 -11.03
N SER A 178 14.67 9.68 -12.31
CA SER A 178 15.03 8.39 -12.89
C SER A 178 16.46 7.99 -12.54
N GLU A 179 16.85 6.75 -12.84
CA GLU A 179 18.24 6.28 -12.67
C GLU A 179 19.22 7.05 -13.58
N GLU A 180 18.72 7.55 -14.70
CA GLU A 180 19.44 8.40 -15.67
C GLU A 180 19.42 9.89 -15.29
N GLY A 181 18.79 10.26 -14.17
CA GLY A 181 18.70 11.64 -13.69
C GLY A 181 17.61 12.49 -14.35
N GLU A 182 16.66 11.87 -15.06
CA GLU A 182 15.50 12.57 -15.63
C GLU A 182 14.55 13.02 -14.50
N ASP A 183 14.04 14.25 -14.59
CA ASP A 183 13.01 14.76 -13.67
C ASP A 183 11.66 14.11 -14.00
N LEU A 184 11.14 13.34 -13.05
CA LEU A 184 9.83 12.67 -13.16
C LEU A 184 8.70 13.50 -12.53
N GLY A 185 9.03 14.67 -11.97
CA GLY A 185 8.14 15.59 -11.28
C GLY A 185 7.84 15.16 -9.84
N GLN A 186 6.70 15.61 -9.33
CA GLN A 186 6.26 15.27 -7.98
C GLN A 186 5.88 13.79 -7.87
N ALA A 187 6.16 13.21 -6.70
CA ALA A 187 5.66 11.91 -6.31
C ALA A 187 4.11 11.86 -6.26
N LEU A 188 3.56 10.65 -6.20
CA LEU A 188 2.10 10.46 -6.14
C LEU A 188 1.51 11.15 -4.90
N ASN A 189 0.30 11.70 -5.01
CA ASN A 189 -0.41 12.34 -3.90
C ASN A 189 -1.83 11.76 -3.81
N PRO A 190 -2.04 10.67 -3.08
CA PRO A 190 -3.31 9.96 -3.04
C PRO A 190 -4.32 10.66 -2.14
N GLU A 191 -5.62 10.55 -2.45
CA GLU A 191 -6.69 11.02 -1.57
C GLU A 191 -6.87 10.12 -0.34
N VAL A 192 -6.46 8.86 -0.42
CA VAL A 192 -6.53 7.89 0.67
C VAL A 192 -5.18 7.22 0.90
N LEU A 193 -4.77 7.12 2.15
CA LEU A 193 -3.59 6.38 2.58
C LEU A 193 -3.99 5.27 3.56
N VAL A 194 -3.40 4.08 3.40
CA VAL A 194 -3.55 2.97 4.35
C VAL A 194 -2.19 2.65 4.95
N SER A 195 -1.88 3.18 6.13
CA SER A 195 -0.67 2.77 6.85
C SER A 195 -0.84 1.39 7.45
N LEU A 196 0.17 0.53 7.29
CA LEU A 196 0.19 -0.81 7.88
C LEU A 196 1.05 -0.81 9.14
N THR A 197 0.62 -1.57 10.16
CA THR A 197 1.28 -1.74 11.47
C THR A 197 1.25 -0.45 12.32
N ALA A 198 1.90 0.61 11.84
CA ALA A 198 1.83 1.98 12.35
C ALA A 198 2.23 2.96 11.21
N PRO A 199 1.81 4.24 11.25
CA PRO A 199 2.16 5.20 10.21
C PRO A 199 3.67 5.49 10.18
N LYS A 200 4.21 5.71 8.98
CA LYS A 200 5.62 6.09 8.78
C LYS A 200 5.82 7.58 8.88
N LEU A 201 7.01 8.02 9.27
CA LEU A 201 7.30 9.41 9.62
C LEU A 201 7.00 10.41 8.49
N GLY A 202 7.24 10.04 7.25
CA GLY A 202 6.98 10.86 6.07
C GLY A 202 5.51 11.19 5.83
N VAL A 203 4.58 10.44 6.43
CA VAL A 203 3.13 10.73 6.33
C VAL A 203 2.59 11.52 7.53
N ARG A 204 3.45 12.00 8.43
CA ARG A 204 3.01 12.84 9.56
C ARG A 204 2.25 14.10 9.12
N GLY A 205 2.63 14.66 7.98
CA GLY A 205 1.97 15.83 7.38
C GLY A 205 0.82 15.50 6.43
N TYR A 206 0.45 14.22 6.27
CA TYR A 206 -0.57 13.80 5.32
C TYR A 206 -1.96 14.35 5.72
N ARG A 207 -2.71 14.85 4.74
CA ARG A 207 -3.99 15.54 4.96
C ARG A 207 -5.19 14.86 4.30
N GLY A 208 -4.95 13.81 3.51
CA GLY A 208 -6.03 13.02 2.92
C GLY A 208 -6.68 12.10 3.95
N ARG A 209 -7.56 11.23 3.48
CA ARG A 209 -8.21 10.23 4.33
C ARG A 209 -7.18 9.17 4.74
N HIS A 210 -6.98 8.97 6.03
CA HIS A 210 -5.90 8.12 6.53
C HIS A 210 -6.44 6.95 7.34
N TRP A 211 -6.29 5.74 6.82
CA TRP A 211 -6.59 4.50 7.51
C TRP A 211 -5.33 3.89 8.13
N LEU A 212 -5.50 3.29 9.30
CA LEU A 212 -4.54 2.36 9.88
C LEU A 212 -5.09 0.94 9.73
N GLY A 213 -4.27 0.05 9.18
CA GLY A 213 -4.53 -1.38 9.06
C GLY A 213 -3.38 -2.21 9.64
N GLY A 214 -3.49 -3.54 9.52
CA GLY A 214 -2.51 -4.46 10.11
C GLY A 214 -2.73 -4.66 11.61
N ARG A 215 -3.97 -5.02 11.98
CA ARG A 215 -4.38 -5.31 13.36
C ARG A 215 -3.84 -6.66 13.86
N PHE A 216 -2.52 -6.77 13.95
CA PHE A 216 -1.83 -8.00 14.40
C PHE A 216 -0.69 -7.72 15.39
N VAL A 217 -0.39 -6.45 15.70
CA VAL A 217 0.72 -6.08 16.60
C VAL A 217 0.40 -6.57 18.03
N PRO A 218 1.25 -7.43 18.63
CA PRO A 218 1.06 -7.86 20.01
C PRO A 218 1.05 -6.68 20.99
N PRO A 219 0.20 -6.66 22.02
CA PRO A 219 0.13 -5.54 22.97
C PRO A 219 1.47 -5.23 23.66
N THR A 220 2.25 -6.26 24.01
CA THR A 220 3.57 -6.12 24.63
C THR A 220 4.57 -5.39 23.73
N MET A 221 4.58 -5.73 22.44
CA MET A 221 5.39 -5.04 21.43
C MET A 221 4.93 -3.60 21.22
N ALA A 222 3.62 -3.38 21.15
CA ALA A 222 3.06 -2.03 21.00
C ALA A 222 3.41 -1.12 22.18
N GLU A 223 3.42 -1.66 23.40
CA GLU A 223 3.83 -0.94 24.62
C GLU A 223 5.33 -0.66 24.62
N GLU A 224 6.17 -1.64 24.30
CA GLU A 224 7.63 -1.51 24.27
C GLU A 224 8.09 -0.37 23.34
N TRP A 225 7.56 -0.34 22.11
CA TRP A 225 7.85 0.73 21.17
C TRP A 225 6.95 1.95 21.34
N LYS A 226 6.08 2.00 22.36
CA LYS A 226 5.17 3.12 22.63
C LYS A 226 4.41 3.55 21.37
N LEU A 227 3.87 2.59 20.64
CA LEU A 227 3.23 2.82 19.35
C LEU A 227 1.97 3.68 19.48
N ASN A 228 1.31 3.62 20.64
CA ASN A 228 0.05 4.34 20.94
C ASN A 228 -1.00 4.10 19.85
N LEU A 229 -1.15 2.85 19.42
CA LEU A 229 -2.12 2.48 18.38
C LEU A 229 -3.55 2.73 18.89
N PRO A 230 -4.45 3.26 18.06
CA PRO A 230 -5.85 3.44 18.42
C PRO A 230 -6.55 2.09 18.58
N GLU A 231 -7.68 2.11 19.29
CA GLU A 231 -8.56 0.95 19.35
C GLU A 231 -9.27 0.75 18.00
N TYR A 232 -9.24 -0.48 17.51
CA TYR A 232 -9.97 -0.85 16.30
C TYR A 232 -11.42 -1.23 16.68
N PRO A 233 -12.44 -0.69 15.98
CA PRO A 233 -13.83 -0.91 16.35
C PRO A 233 -14.27 -2.36 16.13
N GLY A 234 -14.76 -3.02 17.18
CA GLY A 234 -15.29 -4.39 17.10
C GLY A 234 -14.30 -5.36 16.45
N SER A 235 -14.72 -6.01 15.36
CA SER A 235 -13.90 -6.95 14.57
C SER A 235 -13.22 -6.33 13.34
N ALA A 236 -13.27 -5.01 13.18
CA ALA A 236 -12.66 -4.32 12.03
C ALA A 236 -11.14 -4.55 11.98
N GLN A 237 -10.59 -4.69 10.77
CA GLN A 237 -9.13 -4.75 10.54
C GLN A 237 -8.53 -3.39 10.19
N ILE A 238 -9.37 -2.36 10.14
CA ILE A 238 -9.01 -0.97 9.85
C ILE A 238 -9.62 -0.03 10.87
N VAL A 239 -8.98 1.11 11.07
CA VAL A 239 -9.49 2.25 11.84
C VAL A 239 -9.05 3.55 11.17
N GLU A 240 -9.97 4.51 11.08
CA GLU A 240 -9.65 5.81 10.49
C GLU A 240 -8.86 6.63 11.52
N LEU A 241 -7.69 7.11 11.11
CA LEU A 241 -6.91 8.03 11.93
C LEU A 241 -7.52 9.43 11.84
N PRO A 242 -7.57 10.17 12.96
CA PRO A 242 -8.03 11.55 12.91
C PRO A 242 -7.12 12.33 11.96
N GLY A 243 -7.72 13.08 11.03
CA GLY A 243 -6.98 14.05 10.24
C GLY A 243 -6.23 15.03 11.15
N PRO A 244 -5.18 15.72 10.67
CA PRO A 244 -4.50 16.72 11.47
C PRO A 244 -5.54 17.69 12.01
N ALA A 245 -5.71 17.71 13.34
CA ALA A 245 -6.55 18.68 14.01
C ALA A 245 -6.16 20.05 13.46
N GLY A 246 -7.14 20.81 12.98
CA GLY A 246 -6.90 22.14 12.43
C GLY A 246 -5.96 22.90 13.36
N LEU A 247 -4.79 23.28 12.82
CA LEU A 247 -3.93 24.28 13.44
C LEU A 247 -4.69 25.61 13.52
#